data_AF-A0A5T0ZY91-F1
#
_entry.id   AF-A0A5T0ZY91-F1
#
_cell.length_a   1.000
_cell.length_b   1.000
_cell.length_c   1.000
_cell.angle_alpha   90.00
_cell.angle_beta   90.00
_cell.angle_gamma   90.00
#
_symmetry.space_group_name_H-M   'P 1'
#
loop_
_entity.id
_entity.type
_entity.pdbx_description
1 polymer ?
#
loop_
_entity_poly.entity_id
_entity_poly.type
_entity_poly.pdbx_seq_one_letter_code
_entity_poly.pdbx_strand_id
1 'polypeptide(L)'
;MLICNHCNTKNLDVAKFCKECGNSDLYDPQAEEKLEQERRKQEELRRLEEEKRKIAQEEREKSLKQRKEFISKHKSKIIISMVSFFLIASLSIYQYFYGGKYSRVYINKLEGKCHYDDASSCKMLQTIYKEKCDDGDGKACFAGIFVSGDLIRVKIDGQWSFLDKNGEIIAKPEFDDIWGFSEGLAKVELNGKYGFIDRSGKFAIEPKFDSGEYFSEGLAGVKLNGRWGFIDRSGKFVIKPKFDDIRY
;
A
#
# COMPACT_ATOMS: atom_id res chain seq x y z
N MET A 1 55.41 -11.79 -41.66
CA MET A 1 56.31 -11.27 -42.70
C MET A 1 55.98 -12.05 -43.96
N LEU A 2 55.45 -11.41 -44.99
CA LEU A 2 54.97 -12.10 -46.18
C LEU A 2 56.08 -12.16 -47.24
N ILE A 3 56.15 -13.23 -48.03
CA ILE A 3 57.08 -13.38 -49.15
C ILE A 3 56.27 -13.31 -50.44
N CYS A 4 56.75 -12.55 -51.43
CA CYS A 4 56.12 -12.53 -52.75
C CYS A 4 56.54 -13.73 -53.59
N ASN A 5 55.59 -14.50 -54.10
CA ASN A 5 55.86 -15.67 -54.95
C ASN A 5 56.58 -15.31 -56.26
N HIS A 6 56.39 -14.09 -56.76
CA HIS A 6 56.90 -13.68 -58.07
C HIS A 6 58.35 -13.17 -58.05
N CYS A 7 58.79 -12.53 -56.98
CA CYS A 7 60.14 -11.94 -56.88
C CYS A 7 60.94 -12.40 -55.65
N ASN A 8 60.35 -13.25 -54.80
CA ASN A 8 60.94 -13.83 -53.60
C ASN A 8 61.47 -12.82 -52.57
N THR A 9 61.06 -11.55 -52.66
CA THR A 9 61.42 -10.49 -51.72
C THR A 9 60.47 -10.47 -50.52
N LYS A 10 61.00 -10.12 -49.34
CA LYS A 10 60.21 -10.06 -48.11
C LYS A 10 59.44 -8.74 -48.05
N ASN A 11 58.12 -8.84 -47.99
CA ASN A 11 57.22 -7.70 -47.81
C ASN A 11 57.05 -7.44 -46.30
N LEU A 12 57.65 -6.35 -45.81
CA LEU A 12 57.66 -5.99 -44.39
C LEU A 12 56.36 -5.29 -43.93
N ASP A 13 55.56 -4.77 -44.86
CA ASP A 13 54.31 -4.06 -44.57
C ASP A 13 53.08 -4.96 -44.73
N VAL A 14 51.99 -4.64 -44.02
CA VAL A 14 50.68 -5.34 -44.08
C VAL A 14 49.92 -5.05 -45.39
N ALA A 15 50.60 -4.51 -46.41
CA ALA A 15 50.00 -4.13 -47.69
C ALA A 15 49.62 -5.38 -48.52
N LYS A 16 48.46 -5.34 -49.19
CA LYS A 16 47.94 -6.45 -50.04
C LYS A 16 48.79 -6.76 -51.29
N PHE A 17 49.86 -6.00 -51.55
CA PHE A 17 50.69 -6.10 -52.75
C PHE A 17 52.17 -5.96 -52.41
N CYS A 18 53.03 -6.66 -53.15
CA CYS A 18 54.49 -6.56 -53.06
C CYS A 18 54.96 -5.18 -53.51
N LYS A 19 55.73 -4.47 -52.68
CA LYS A 19 56.24 -3.13 -53.03
C LYS A 19 57.24 -3.12 -54.18
N GLU A 20 57.93 -4.22 -54.45
CA GLU A 20 58.94 -4.28 -55.51
C GLU A 20 58.38 -4.63 -56.89
N CYS A 21 57.46 -5.58 -56.98
CA CYS A 21 56.92 -6.04 -58.26
C CYS A 21 55.43 -5.74 -58.47
N GLY A 22 54.76 -5.13 -57.49
CA GLY A 22 53.33 -4.80 -57.54
C GLY A 22 52.37 -6.00 -57.48
N ASN A 23 52.90 -7.23 -57.43
CA ASN A 23 52.08 -8.44 -57.44
C ASN A 23 51.38 -8.66 -56.08
N SER A 24 50.12 -9.10 -56.11
CA SER A 24 49.32 -9.43 -54.92
C SER A 24 49.62 -10.80 -54.33
N ASP A 25 50.31 -11.67 -55.06
CA ASP A 25 50.56 -13.05 -54.63
C ASP A 25 51.68 -13.12 -53.59
N LEU A 26 51.26 -13.02 -52.33
CA LEU A 26 52.07 -12.98 -51.12
C LEU A 26 51.68 -14.16 -50.20
N TYR A 27 52.65 -14.88 -49.64
CA TYR A 27 52.39 -15.97 -48.69
C TYR A 27 53.19 -15.78 -47.38
N ASP A 28 52.65 -16.24 -46.25
CA ASP A 28 53.42 -16.34 -45.00
C ASP A 28 54.07 -17.73 -44.94
N PRO A 29 55.41 -17.87 -45.03
CA PRO A 29 56.09 -19.16 -44.97
C PRO A 29 55.90 -19.89 -43.63
N GLN A 30 55.45 -19.19 -42.59
CA GLN A 30 55.14 -19.77 -41.27
C GLN A 30 53.63 -19.97 -41.04
N ALA A 31 52.76 -19.71 -42.04
CA ALA A 31 51.31 -19.76 -41.85
C ALA A 31 50.82 -21.16 -41.42
N GLU A 32 51.32 -22.20 -42.08
CA GLU A 32 50.92 -23.59 -41.80
C GLU A 32 51.37 -24.04 -40.41
N GLU A 33 52.61 -23.70 -40.02
CA GLU A 33 53.14 -24.03 -38.69
C GLU A 33 52.38 -23.30 -37.58
N LYS A 34 52.05 -22.01 -37.78
CA LYS A 34 51.21 -21.23 -36.84
C LYS A 34 49.81 -21.81 -36.73
N LEU A 35 49.18 -22.16 -37.85
CA LEU A 35 47.84 -22.77 -37.89
C LEU A 35 47.83 -24.11 -37.16
N GLU A 36 48.84 -24.96 -37.39
CA GLU A 36 48.98 -26.24 -36.71
C GLU A 36 49.22 -26.08 -35.20
N GLN A 37 50.03 -25.10 -34.79
CA GLN A 37 50.24 -24.76 -33.39
C GLN A 37 48.96 -24.24 -32.71
N GLU A 38 48.16 -23.46 -33.41
CA GLU A 38 46.87 -22.94 -32.93
C GLU A 38 45.82 -24.05 -32.80
N ARG A 39 45.78 -24.99 -33.76
CA ARG A 39 44.94 -26.20 -33.66
C ARG A 39 45.30 -27.05 -32.44
N ARG A 40 46.60 -27.25 -32.18
CA ARG A 40 47.07 -27.98 -30.98
C ARG A 40 46.65 -27.29 -29.69
N LYS A 41 46.78 -25.96 -29.60
CA LYS A 41 46.32 -25.17 -28.45
C LYS A 41 44.81 -25.26 -28.25
N GLN A 42 44.03 -25.21 -29.33
CA GLN A 42 42.57 -25.38 -29.24
C GLN A 42 42.18 -26.78 -28.77
N GLU A 43 42.89 -27.81 -29.22
CA GLU A 43 42.64 -29.18 -28.79
C GLU A 43 43.00 -29.39 -27.31
N GLU A 44 44.12 -28.84 -26.86
CA GLU A 44 44.52 -28.85 -25.44
C GLU A 44 43.52 -28.09 -24.56
N LEU A 45 43.05 -26.91 -25.01
CA LEU A 45 42.03 -26.15 -24.30
C LEU A 45 40.71 -26.93 -24.19
N ARG A 46 40.27 -27.61 -25.25
CA ARG A 46 39.08 -28.47 -25.21
C ARG A 46 39.23 -29.61 -24.21
N ARG A 47 40.40 -30.26 -24.15
CA ARG A 47 40.69 -31.33 -23.17
C ARG A 47 40.61 -30.81 -21.73
N LEU A 48 41.21 -29.65 -21.46
CA LEU A 48 41.15 -28.99 -20.16
C LEU A 48 39.72 -28.58 -19.77
N GLU A 49 38.92 -28.09 -20.72
CA GLU A 49 37.51 -27.77 -20.48
C GLU A 49 36.67 -29.00 -20.17
N GLU A 50 36.89 -30.12 -20.87
CA GLU A 50 36.22 -31.39 -20.58
C GLU A 50 36.59 -31.92 -19.20
N GLU A 51 37.87 -31.85 -18.81
CA GLU A 51 38.32 -32.26 -17.48
C GLU A 51 37.71 -31.38 -16.37
N LYS A 52 37.70 -30.05 -16.57
CA LYS A 52 36.99 -29.13 -15.66
C LYS A 52 35.51 -29.46 -15.53
N ARG A 53 34.84 -29.81 -16.63
CA ARG A 53 33.42 -30.21 -16.60
C ARG A 53 33.21 -31.49 -15.81
N LYS A 54 34.09 -32.49 -15.95
CA LYS A 54 34.05 -33.75 -15.19
C LYS A 54 34.22 -33.49 -13.70
N ILE A 55 35.24 -32.72 -13.31
CA ILE A 55 35.47 -32.35 -11.90
C ILE A 55 34.26 -31.61 -11.32
N ALA A 56 33.73 -30.62 -12.05
CA ALA A 56 32.55 -29.87 -11.61
C ALA A 56 31.27 -30.72 -11.51
N GLN A 57 31.18 -31.81 -12.28
CA GLN A 57 30.08 -32.76 -12.18
C GLN A 57 30.26 -33.66 -10.95
N GLU A 58 31.46 -34.20 -10.72
CA GLU A 58 31.76 -35.02 -9.54
C GLU A 58 31.55 -34.25 -8.23
N GLU A 59 31.98 -32.99 -8.16
CA GLU A 59 31.75 -32.13 -7.00
C GLU A 59 30.25 -31.91 -6.75
N ARG A 60 29.47 -31.68 -7.82
CA ARG A 60 28.01 -31.57 -7.72
C ARG A 60 27.40 -32.86 -7.19
N GLU A 61 27.79 -34.01 -7.72
CA GLU A 61 27.28 -35.32 -7.25
C GLU A 61 27.66 -35.61 -5.79
N LYS A 62 28.89 -35.30 -5.38
CA LYS A 62 29.34 -35.41 -3.98
C LYS A 62 28.51 -34.51 -3.07
N SER A 63 28.30 -33.25 -3.46
CA SER A 63 27.48 -32.30 -2.69
C SER A 63 26.02 -32.77 -2.57
N LEU A 64 25.46 -33.36 -3.64
CA LEU A 64 24.10 -33.90 -3.65
C LEU A 64 23.98 -35.12 -2.76
N LYS A 65 24.97 -36.03 -2.79
CA LYS A 65 25.01 -37.20 -1.90
C LYS A 65 25.06 -36.76 -0.43
N GLN A 66 25.96 -35.83 -0.09
CA GLN A 66 26.09 -35.31 1.27
C GLN A 66 24.80 -34.64 1.76
N ARG A 67 24.13 -33.84 0.92
CA ARG A 67 22.82 -33.24 1.23
C ARG A 67 21.73 -34.29 1.45
N LYS A 68 21.64 -35.29 0.58
CA LYS A 68 20.65 -36.38 0.70
C LYS A 68 20.87 -37.18 1.98
N GLU A 69 22.12 -37.50 2.32
CA GLU A 69 22.47 -38.22 3.53
C GLU A 69 22.13 -37.41 4.79
N PHE A 70 22.44 -36.12 4.80
CA PHE A 70 22.03 -35.22 5.88
C PHE A 70 20.51 -35.18 6.06
N ILE A 71 19.76 -34.99 4.96
CA ILE A 71 18.29 -34.97 5.00
C ILE A 71 17.75 -36.31 5.51
N SER A 72 18.29 -37.43 5.03
CA SER A 72 17.88 -38.77 5.47
C SER A 72 18.11 -38.96 6.97
N LYS A 73 19.31 -38.61 7.45
CA LYS A 73 19.69 -38.71 8.87
C LYS A 73 18.84 -37.84 9.78
N HIS A 74 18.43 -36.66 9.32
CA HIS A 74 17.66 -35.69 10.10
C HIS A 74 16.18 -35.62 9.73
N LYS A 75 15.68 -36.54 8.89
CA LYS A 75 14.33 -36.50 8.31
C LYS A 75 13.24 -36.28 9.35
N SER A 76 13.24 -37.09 10.41
CA SER A 76 12.24 -36.99 11.48
C SER A 76 12.32 -35.66 12.23
N LYS A 77 13.53 -35.14 12.49
CA LYS A 77 13.71 -33.84 13.16
C LYS A 77 13.23 -32.67 12.28
N ILE A 78 13.50 -32.73 10.97
CA ILE A 78 13.01 -31.75 10.00
C ILE A 78 11.48 -31.76 9.96
N ILE A 79 10.87 -32.94 9.85
CA ILE A 79 9.41 -33.09 9.83
C ILE A 79 8.80 -32.55 11.13
N ILE A 80 9.33 -32.94 12.29
CA ILE A 80 8.85 -32.44 13.59
C ILE A 80 8.95 -30.92 13.66
N SER A 81 10.09 -30.35 13.26
CA SER A 81 10.26 -28.89 13.21
C SER A 81 9.21 -28.22 12.33
N MET A 82 9.02 -28.71 11.09
CA MET A 82 8.03 -28.17 10.17
C MET A 82 6.60 -28.27 10.71
N VAL A 83 6.23 -29.41 11.32
CA VAL A 83 4.92 -29.62 11.93
C VAL A 83 4.73 -28.70 13.13
N SER A 84 5.73 -28.54 13.98
CA SER A 84 5.68 -27.61 15.11
C SER A 84 5.48 -26.16 14.65
N PHE A 85 6.22 -25.71 13.63
CA PHE A 85 6.02 -24.38 13.04
C PHE A 85 4.60 -24.22 12.48
N PHE A 86 4.09 -25.22 11.76
CA PHE A 86 2.74 -25.19 11.21
C PHE A 86 1.66 -25.13 12.29
N LEU A 87 1.80 -25.89 13.38
CA LEU A 87 0.87 -25.88 14.50
C LEU A 87 0.89 -24.55 15.23
N ILE A 88 2.07 -23.97 15.48
CA ILE A 88 2.22 -22.64 16.09
C ILE A 88 1.55 -21.59 15.22
N ALA A 89 1.83 -21.57 13.90
CA ALA A 89 1.22 -20.64 12.98
C ALA A 89 -0.31 -20.80 12.93
N SER A 90 -0.81 -22.03 12.89
CA SER A 90 -2.24 -22.34 12.89
C SER A 90 -2.92 -21.86 14.18
N LEU A 91 -2.28 -22.08 15.34
CA LEU A 91 -2.78 -21.62 16.63
C LEU A 91 -2.79 -20.10 16.72
N SER A 92 -1.74 -19.42 16.23
CA SER A 92 -1.68 -17.96 16.18
C SER A 92 -2.81 -17.38 15.30
N ILE A 93 -3.05 -17.98 14.13
CA ILE A 93 -4.15 -17.59 13.24
C ILE A 93 -5.50 -17.80 13.94
N TYR A 94 -5.70 -18.97 14.56
CA TYR A 94 -6.94 -19.26 15.27
C TYR A 94 -7.18 -18.27 16.41
N GLN A 95 -6.16 -18.00 17.24
CA GLN A 95 -6.22 -17.04 18.33
C GLN A 95 -6.52 -15.62 17.83
N TYR A 96 -5.96 -15.23 16.68
CA TYR A 96 -6.25 -13.93 16.07
C TYR A 96 -7.72 -13.79 15.62
N PHE A 97 -8.29 -14.82 14.98
CA PHE A 97 -9.66 -14.76 14.47
C PHE A 97 -10.73 -15.00 15.54
N TYR A 98 -10.49 -15.93 16.46
CA TYR A 98 -11.48 -16.46 17.40
C TYR A 98 -11.18 -16.18 18.86
N GLY A 99 -9.95 -15.76 19.19
CA GLY A 99 -9.54 -15.48 20.56
C GLY A 99 -10.03 -14.13 21.09
N GLY A 100 -9.83 -13.93 22.39
CA GLY A 100 -10.23 -12.73 23.12
C GLY A 100 -11.70 -12.70 23.53
N LYS A 101 -12.10 -11.65 24.27
CA LYS A 101 -13.49 -11.43 24.71
C LYS A 101 -14.47 -11.30 23.55
N TYR A 102 -14.01 -10.68 22.45
CA TYR A 102 -14.77 -10.51 21.21
C TYR A 102 -13.91 -10.97 20.03
N SER A 103 -14.35 -12.05 19.36
CA SER A 103 -13.63 -12.58 18.20
C SER A 103 -13.63 -11.60 17.03
N ARG A 104 -12.58 -11.61 16.20
CA ARG A 104 -12.52 -10.76 15.00
C ARG A 104 -13.66 -11.07 14.04
N VAL A 105 -14.04 -12.34 13.93
CA VAL A 105 -15.19 -12.78 13.12
C VAL A 105 -16.49 -12.14 13.61
N TYR A 106 -16.69 -12.07 14.93
CA TYR A 106 -17.87 -11.44 15.52
C TYR A 106 -17.91 -9.94 15.27
N ILE A 107 -16.77 -9.25 15.46
CA ILE A 107 -16.65 -7.80 15.20
C ILE A 107 -16.92 -7.49 13.72
N ASN A 108 -16.33 -8.23 12.79
CA ASN A 108 -16.57 -8.05 11.35
C ASN A 108 -18.06 -8.21 10.99
N LYS A 109 -18.78 -9.13 11.65
CA LYS A 109 -20.22 -9.31 11.46
C LYS A 109 -21.01 -8.09 11.96
N LEU A 110 -20.61 -7.50 13.09
CA LEU A 110 -21.22 -6.27 13.61
C LEU A 110 -20.94 -5.07 12.70
N GLU A 111 -19.72 -4.93 12.18
CA GLU A 111 -19.35 -3.88 11.22
C GLU A 111 -20.22 -3.94 9.96
N GLY A 112 -20.37 -5.13 9.38
CA GLY A 112 -21.22 -5.32 8.20
C GLY A 112 -22.69 -4.98 8.43
N LYS A 113 -23.22 -5.23 9.62
CA LYS A 113 -24.60 -4.88 10.00
C LYS A 113 -24.78 -3.41 10.32
N CYS A 114 -23.80 -2.80 10.98
CA CYS A 114 -23.85 -1.39 11.32
C CYS A 114 -23.91 -0.50 10.07
N HIS A 115 -23.33 -0.95 8.95
CA HIS A 115 -23.44 -0.27 7.66
C HIS A 115 -24.85 -0.26 7.03
N TYR A 116 -25.81 -1.04 7.54
CA TYR A 116 -27.16 -1.18 6.97
C TYR A 116 -28.27 -0.72 7.95
N ASP A 117 -27.99 0.31 8.76
CA ASP A 117 -28.91 0.95 9.71
C ASP A 117 -29.40 0.08 10.90
N ASP A 118 -28.71 -1.03 11.23
CA ASP A 118 -29.00 -1.74 12.48
C ASP A 118 -28.37 -1.01 13.68
N ALA A 119 -29.15 -0.08 14.26
CA ALA A 119 -28.78 0.71 15.43
C ALA A 119 -28.32 -0.15 16.63
N SER A 120 -28.84 -1.37 16.75
CA SER A 120 -28.46 -2.30 17.83
C SER A 120 -27.03 -2.83 17.66
N SER A 121 -26.67 -3.27 16.44
CA SER A 121 -25.31 -3.70 16.11
C SER A 121 -24.31 -2.54 16.20
N CYS A 122 -24.68 -1.33 15.76
CA CYS A 122 -23.83 -0.16 15.91
C CYS A 122 -23.56 0.17 17.38
N LYS A 123 -24.59 0.19 18.24
CA LYS A 123 -24.42 0.45 19.67
C LYS A 123 -23.53 -0.58 20.35
N MET A 124 -23.69 -1.85 19.98
CA MET A 124 -22.83 -2.93 20.49
C MET A 124 -21.38 -2.76 20.03
N LEU A 125 -21.17 -2.42 18.76
CA LEU A 125 -19.85 -2.18 18.18
C LEU A 125 -19.16 -0.95 18.79
N GLN A 126 -19.91 0.13 19.08
CA GLN A 126 -19.41 1.29 19.81
C GLN A 126 -18.91 0.90 21.20
N THR A 127 -19.69 0.13 21.95
CA THR A 127 -19.28 -0.35 23.28
C THR A 127 -18.00 -1.20 23.20
N ILE A 128 -17.91 -2.11 22.23
CA ILE A 128 -16.72 -2.96 22.03
C ILE A 128 -15.49 -2.11 21.70
N TYR A 129 -15.61 -1.13 20.80
CA TYR A 129 -14.48 -0.29 20.42
C TYR A 129 -14.07 0.68 21.52
N LYS A 130 -15.03 1.18 22.31
CA LYS A 130 -14.74 1.97 23.51
C LYS A 130 -13.96 1.15 24.53
N GLU A 131 -14.42 -0.04 24.88
CA GLU A 131 -13.72 -0.91 25.83
C GLU A 131 -12.28 -1.20 25.37
N LYS A 132 -12.10 -1.59 24.10
CA LYS A 132 -10.77 -1.84 23.53
C LYS A 132 -9.88 -0.60 23.50
N CYS A 133 -10.46 0.57 23.22
CA CYS A 133 -9.73 1.84 23.26
C CYS A 133 -9.27 2.18 24.68
N ASP A 134 -10.15 1.99 25.66
CA ASP A 134 -9.85 2.21 27.09
C ASP A 134 -8.74 1.23 27.57
N ASP A 135 -8.66 0.03 26.99
CA ASP A 135 -7.58 -0.94 27.18
C ASP A 135 -6.27 -0.61 26.40
N GLY A 136 -6.24 0.49 25.64
CA GLY A 136 -5.06 0.98 24.91
C GLY A 136 -4.96 0.54 23.44
N ASP A 137 -5.98 -0.08 22.84
CA ASP A 137 -6.00 -0.39 21.40
C ASP A 137 -6.29 0.88 20.59
N GLY A 138 -5.23 1.56 20.15
CA GLY A 138 -5.34 2.77 19.32
C GLY A 138 -6.12 2.57 18.01
N LYS A 139 -6.12 1.35 17.43
CA LYS A 139 -6.93 1.07 16.23
C LYS A 139 -8.42 1.02 16.58
N ALA A 140 -8.76 0.47 17.74
CA ALA A 140 -10.14 0.49 18.24
C ALA A 140 -10.60 1.92 18.56
N CYS A 141 -9.73 2.77 19.13
CA CYS A 141 -10.03 4.18 19.34
C CYS A 141 -10.42 4.86 18.03
N PHE A 142 -9.62 4.66 16.97
CA PHE A 142 -9.88 5.23 15.66
C PHE A 142 -11.15 4.65 15.02
N ALA A 143 -11.34 3.33 15.11
CA ALA A 143 -12.54 2.67 14.58
C ALA A 143 -13.82 3.15 15.29
N GLY A 144 -13.76 3.40 16.60
CA GLY A 144 -14.88 3.90 17.39
C GLY A 144 -15.48 5.21 16.87
N ILE A 145 -14.65 6.12 16.33
CA ILE A 145 -15.08 7.40 15.74
C ILE A 145 -16.07 7.17 14.59
N PHE A 146 -15.80 6.19 13.72
CA PHE A 146 -16.64 5.95 12.56
C PHE A 146 -17.91 5.17 12.90
N VAL A 147 -17.91 4.42 14.00
CA VAL A 147 -19.11 3.69 14.46
C VAL A 147 -20.08 4.61 15.21
N SER A 148 -19.62 5.70 15.84
CA SER A 148 -20.53 6.77 16.30
C SER A 148 -21.16 7.53 15.12
N GLY A 149 -20.65 7.32 13.90
CA GLY A 149 -21.03 8.07 12.70
C GLY A 149 -20.49 9.49 12.73
N ASP A 150 -19.43 9.71 13.50
CA ASP A 150 -18.67 10.95 13.47
C ASP A 150 -17.65 10.87 12.35
N LEU A 151 -17.43 12.01 11.72
CA LEU A 151 -16.36 12.19 10.76
C LEU A 151 -15.20 12.92 11.44
N ILE A 152 -13.97 12.63 11.00
CA ILE A 152 -12.80 13.30 11.56
C ILE A 152 -12.71 14.69 10.94
N ARG A 153 -12.73 15.72 11.79
CA ARG A 153 -12.52 17.12 11.38
C ARG A 153 -11.03 17.37 11.14
N VAL A 154 -10.71 18.00 10.01
CA VAL A 154 -9.33 18.33 9.66
C VAL A 154 -9.28 19.70 9.02
N LYS A 155 -8.15 20.40 9.21
CA LYS A 155 -7.87 21.69 8.60
C LYS A 155 -6.79 21.53 7.52
N ILE A 156 -7.13 21.88 6.28
CA ILE A 156 -6.25 21.82 5.10
C ILE A 156 -6.16 23.23 4.52
N ASP A 157 -4.94 23.75 4.35
CA ASP A 157 -4.68 25.06 3.74
C ASP A 157 -5.53 26.23 4.30
N GLY A 158 -5.84 26.16 5.59
CA GLY A 158 -6.62 27.20 6.29
C GLY A 158 -8.12 26.95 6.37
N GLN A 159 -8.64 25.94 5.67
CA GLN A 159 -10.07 25.63 5.61
C GLN A 159 -10.38 24.26 6.23
N TRP A 160 -11.60 24.09 6.74
CA TRP A 160 -12.03 22.88 7.43
C TRP A 160 -12.78 21.92 6.51
N SER A 161 -12.55 20.63 6.72
CA SER A 161 -13.33 19.56 6.09
C SER A 161 -13.41 18.31 6.97
N PHE A 162 -14.20 17.34 6.51
CA PHE A 162 -14.39 16.05 7.15
C PHE A 162 -13.73 14.94 6.35
N LEU A 163 -13.01 14.06 7.04
CA LEU A 163 -12.53 12.80 6.49
C LEU A 163 -13.49 11.66 6.80
N ASP A 164 -13.71 10.82 5.80
CA ASP A 164 -14.37 9.54 5.96
C ASP A 164 -13.43 8.48 6.58
N LYS A 165 -13.96 7.27 6.77
CA LYS A 165 -13.21 6.11 7.29
C LYS A 165 -12.04 5.66 6.40
N ASN A 166 -12.05 6.06 5.13
CA ASN A 166 -11.01 5.76 4.15
C ASN A 166 -9.97 6.88 4.06
N GLY A 167 -10.15 7.99 4.80
CA GLY A 167 -9.29 9.16 4.69
C GLY A 167 -9.58 10.00 3.45
N GLU A 168 -10.75 9.84 2.83
CA GLU A 168 -11.23 10.67 1.73
C GLU A 168 -11.94 11.91 2.28
N ILE A 169 -11.71 13.05 1.62
CA ILE A 169 -12.36 14.31 1.94
C ILE A 169 -13.81 14.25 1.46
N ILE A 170 -14.76 14.27 2.38
CA ILE A 170 -16.19 14.14 2.05
C ILE A 170 -16.76 15.47 1.54
N ALA A 171 -16.42 16.58 2.19
CA ALA A 171 -17.12 17.84 1.97
C ALA A 171 -16.26 18.84 1.18
N LYS A 172 -16.76 19.18 -0.02
CA LYS A 172 -16.41 20.39 -0.76
C LYS A 172 -17.71 21.21 -0.91
N PRO A 173 -17.72 22.52 -0.63
CA PRO A 173 -16.56 23.39 -0.45
C PRO A 173 -15.82 23.14 0.87
N GLU A 174 -14.54 23.53 0.87
CA GLU A 174 -13.78 23.69 2.09
C GLU A 174 -14.44 24.82 2.90
N PHE A 175 -14.71 24.57 4.19
CA PHE A 175 -15.50 25.47 5.04
C PHE A 175 -14.61 26.41 5.83
N ASP A 176 -15.14 27.58 6.21
CA ASP A 176 -14.44 28.50 7.11
C ASP A 176 -14.31 27.89 8.51
N ASP A 177 -15.36 27.17 8.97
CA ASP A 177 -15.38 26.40 10.20
C ASP A 177 -16.43 25.26 10.17
N ILE A 178 -16.21 24.20 10.96
CA ILE A 178 -17.10 23.05 11.09
C ILE A 178 -17.22 22.55 12.54
N TRP A 179 -18.45 22.22 12.94
CA TRP A 179 -18.76 21.68 14.26
C TRP A 179 -19.08 20.18 14.19
N GLY A 180 -19.15 19.52 15.35
CA GLY A 180 -19.52 18.10 15.42
C GLY A 180 -20.95 17.84 14.95
N PHE A 181 -21.25 16.58 14.65
CA PHE A 181 -22.61 16.16 14.32
C PHE A 181 -23.48 16.10 15.58
N SER A 182 -24.70 16.64 15.49
CA SER A 182 -25.77 16.41 16.45
C SER A 182 -27.03 16.02 15.69
N GLU A 183 -27.70 14.95 16.13
CA GLU A 183 -28.87 14.38 15.44
C GLU A 183 -28.67 14.17 13.92
N GLY A 184 -27.44 13.80 13.55
CA GLY A 184 -27.05 13.52 12.16
C GLY A 184 -26.78 14.74 11.29
N LEU A 185 -26.82 15.96 11.83
CA LEU A 185 -26.46 17.19 11.11
C LEU A 185 -25.29 17.91 11.80
N ALA A 186 -24.36 18.45 11.00
CA ALA A 186 -23.27 19.28 11.47
C ALA A 186 -23.46 20.72 11.02
N LYS A 187 -23.29 21.67 11.95
CA LYS A 187 -23.24 23.09 11.62
C LYS A 187 -21.93 23.40 10.89
N VAL A 188 -22.00 24.20 9.84
CA VAL A 188 -20.83 24.66 9.08
C VAL A 188 -20.92 26.15 8.79
N GLU A 189 -19.77 26.80 8.67
CA GLU A 189 -19.63 28.19 8.23
C GLU A 189 -19.01 28.22 6.84
N LEU A 190 -19.64 28.97 5.94
CA LEU A 190 -19.16 29.20 4.59
C LEU A 190 -19.43 30.65 4.19
N ASN A 191 -18.38 31.37 3.82
CA ASN A 191 -18.43 32.79 3.46
C ASN A 191 -19.11 33.64 4.56
N GLY A 192 -18.84 33.34 5.83
CA GLY A 192 -19.44 34.04 6.97
C GLY A 192 -20.93 33.79 7.20
N LYS A 193 -21.50 32.74 6.57
CA LYS A 193 -22.87 32.29 6.80
C LYS A 193 -22.91 30.86 7.30
N TYR A 194 -23.89 30.59 8.16
CA TYR A 194 -24.08 29.30 8.79
C TYR A 194 -25.14 28.48 8.04
N GLY A 195 -24.81 27.21 7.83
CA GLY A 195 -25.68 26.18 7.26
C GLY A 195 -25.48 24.85 8.00
N PHE A 196 -26.11 23.80 7.50
CA PHE A 196 -26.03 22.46 8.07
C PHE A 196 -25.81 21.41 7.00
N ILE A 197 -24.87 20.51 7.23
CA ILE A 197 -24.59 19.38 6.34
C ILE A 197 -24.99 18.06 6.99
N ASP A 198 -25.31 17.08 6.16
CA ASP A 198 -25.47 15.70 6.55
C ASP A 198 -24.12 14.95 6.59
N ARG A 199 -24.15 13.68 7.00
CA ARG A 199 -22.96 12.80 7.06
C ARG A 199 -22.37 12.46 5.69
N SER A 200 -23.07 12.73 4.59
CA SER A 200 -22.54 12.62 3.24
C SER A 200 -21.79 13.89 2.80
N GLY A 201 -21.72 14.90 3.66
CA GLY A 201 -21.11 16.19 3.38
C GLY A 201 -21.95 17.12 2.52
N LYS A 202 -23.22 16.75 2.25
CA LYS A 202 -24.14 17.57 1.47
C LYS A 202 -24.90 18.51 2.38
N PHE A 203 -25.22 19.71 1.89
CA PHE A 203 -26.08 20.63 2.61
C PHE A 203 -27.49 20.03 2.78
N ALA A 204 -27.86 19.78 4.03
CA ALA A 204 -29.26 19.61 4.40
C ALA A 204 -29.96 20.97 4.45
N ILE A 205 -29.22 22.01 4.87
CA ILE A 205 -29.68 23.39 4.95
C ILE A 205 -28.56 24.30 4.45
N GLU A 206 -28.81 25.00 3.35
CA GLU A 206 -27.84 25.91 2.73
C GLU A 206 -27.40 27.04 3.68
N PRO A 207 -26.13 27.50 3.60
CA PRO A 207 -25.63 28.60 4.41
C PRO A 207 -26.39 29.89 4.14
N LYS A 208 -27.13 30.37 5.14
CA LYS A 208 -27.91 31.61 5.03
C LYS A 208 -28.11 32.34 6.36
N PHE A 209 -27.71 31.71 7.47
CA PHE A 209 -27.89 32.26 8.80
C PHE A 209 -26.67 33.04 9.26
N ASP A 210 -26.88 34.01 10.14
CA ASP A 210 -25.80 34.78 10.76
C ASP A 210 -25.12 33.99 11.90
N SER A 211 -25.83 33.01 12.47
CA SER A 211 -25.32 32.06 13.47
C SER A 211 -26.27 30.86 13.58
N GLY A 212 -25.82 29.78 14.19
CA GLY A 212 -26.62 28.60 14.47
C GLY A 212 -26.12 27.82 15.69
N GLU A 213 -27.02 27.09 16.32
CA GLU A 213 -26.77 26.16 17.43
C GLU A 213 -26.91 24.71 16.97
N TYR A 214 -26.49 23.77 17.82
CA TYR A 214 -26.64 22.34 17.52
C TYR A 214 -28.13 21.95 17.47
N PHE A 215 -28.43 20.92 16.67
CA PHE A 215 -29.74 20.27 16.73
C PHE A 215 -29.89 19.53 18.06
N SER A 216 -31.02 19.74 18.73
CA SER A 216 -31.46 19.01 19.91
C SER A 216 -32.97 18.92 19.90
N GLU A 217 -33.51 17.73 20.17
CA GLU A 217 -34.95 17.46 20.14
C GLU A 217 -35.59 17.83 18.78
N GLY A 218 -34.84 17.65 17.69
CA GLY A 218 -35.29 17.96 16.34
C GLY A 218 -35.30 19.44 15.95
N LEU A 219 -34.82 20.34 16.82
CA LEU A 219 -34.78 21.79 16.59
C LEU A 219 -33.36 22.34 16.69
N ALA A 220 -33.07 23.39 15.94
CA ALA A 220 -31.86 24.19 16.08
C ALA A 220 -32.20 25.68 16.19
N GLY A 221 -31.57 26.37 17.14
CA GLY A 221 -31.60 27.82 17.20
C GLY A 221 -30.76 28.42 16.07
N VAL A 222 -31.31 29.36 15.30
CA VAL A 222 -30.57 30.05 14.24
C VAL A 222 -30.84 31.54 14.28
N LYS A 223 -29.80 32.32 13.95
CA LYS A 223 -29.85 33.77 13.89
C LYS A 223 -29.99 34.23 12.45
N LEU A 224 -30.97 35.07 12.16
CA LEU A 224 -31.18 35.66 10.84
C LEU A 224 -31.54 37.13 10.98
N ASN A 225 -30.81 37.99 10.27
CA ASN A 225 -30.93 39.45 10.36
C ASN A 225 -30.84 39.94 11.82
N GLY A 226 -29.89 39.39 12.57
CA GLY A 226 -29.64 39.81 13.94
C GLY A 226 -30.60 39.24 15.01
N ARG A 227 -31.64 38.48 14.65
CA ARG A 227 -32.61 37.89 15.59
C ARG A 227 -32.61 36.38 15.56
N TRP A 228 -32.88 35.75 16.70
CA TRP A 228 -32.95 34.31 16.87
C TRP A 228 -34.35 33.75 16.68
N GLY A 229 -34.42 32.58 16.06
CA GLY A 229 -35.60 31.72 15.92
C GLY A 229 -35.18 30.25 15.94
N PHE A 230 -36.15 29.34 15.74
CA PHE A 230 -35.90 27.90 15.75
C PHE A 230 -36.36 27.28 14.43
N ILE A 231 -35.50 26.42 13.87
CA ILE A 231 -35.77 25.67 12.65
C ILE A 231 -35.87 24.17 12.93
N ASP A 232 -36.64 23.46 12.11
CA ASP A 232 -36.63 22.01 12.03
C ASP A 232 -35.46 21.49 11.17
N ARG A 233 -35.31 20.16 11.10
CA ARG A 233 -34.27 19.47 10.31
C ARG A 233 -34.36 19.70 8.80
N SER A 234 -35.49 20.23 8.29
CA SER A 234 -35.65 20.64 6.89
C SER A 234 -35.24 22.10 6.63
N GLY A 235 -34.86 22.82 7.69
CA GLY A 235 -34.52 24.25 7.63
C GLY A 235 -35.72 25.19 7.61
N LYS A 236 -36.93 24.68 7.92
CA LYS A 236 -38.14 25.50 8.04
C LYS A 236 -38.25 26.05 9.46
N PHE A 237 -38.62 27.33 9.57
CA PHE A 237 -38.85 27.94 10.87
C PHE A 237 -40.08 27.36 11.55
N VAL A 238 -39.87 26.71 12.69
CA VAL A 238 -40.91 26.37 13.66
C VAL A 238 -41.25 27.60 14.50
N ILE A 239 -40.23 28.40 14.86
CA ILE A 239 -40.39 29.70 15.51
C ILE A 239 -39.62 30.73 14.71
N LYS A 240 -40.32 31.72 14.16
CA LYS A 240 -39.70 32.79 13.35
C LYS A 240 -38.70 33.62 14.17
N PRO A 241 -37.64 34.18 13.53
CA PRO A 241 -36.67 35.04 14.19
C PRO A 241 -37.32 36.26 14.86
N LYS A 242 -37.30 36.32 16.19
CA LYS A 242 -37.89 37.42 16.96
C LYS A 242 -37.26 37.69 18.32
N PHE A 243 -36.27 36.90 18.73
CA PHE A 243 -35.60 37.04 20.01
C PHE A 243 -34.21 37.66 19.83
N ASP A 244 -33.75 38.46 20.79
CA ASP A 244 -32.42 39.07 20.73
C ASP A 244 -31.32 38.10 21.20
N ASP A 245 -31.69 37.12 22.04
CA ASP A 245 -30.80 36.10 22.61
C ASP A 245 -31.55 34.78 22.83
N ILE A 246 -30.81 33.66 22.81
CA ILE A 246 -31.30 32.34 23.19
C ILE A 246 -30.27 31.68 24.10
N ARG A 247 -30.73 30.98 25.14
CA ARG A 247 -29.88 30.23 26.07
C ARG A 247 -30.47 28.85 26.31
N TYR A 248 -29.60 27.88 26.49
CA TYR A 248 -29.92 26.52 26.87
C TYR A 248 -29.69 26.32 28.37
#